data_AF-A0A0R3PHZ8-F1
#
_entry.id   AF-A0A0R3PHZ8-F1
#
_cell.length_a   1.000
_cell.length_b   1.000
_cell.length_c   1.000
_cell.angle_alpha   90.00
_cell.angle_beta   90.00
_cell.angle_gamma   90.00
#
_symmetry.space_group_name_H-M   'P 1'
#
loop_
_entity.id
_entity.type
_entity.pdbx_description
1 polymer ?
#
loop_
_entity_poly.entity_id
_entity_poly.type
_entity_poly.pdbx_seq_one_letter_code
_entity_poly.pdbx_strand_id
1 'polypeptide(L)' 'MSGLIRSVLNVFIAIEFQIEHHLFPTMPRCNLSTCMLLVKEFCRENNLPYMVNNYFEGYAMNLKQLENIAHLAHSEAS' A
#
# COMPACT_ATOMS: atom_id res chain seq x y z
N MET A 1 -23.95 10.43 -10.77
CA MET A 1 -23.38 9.25 -10.07
C MET A 1 -21.86 9.10 -10.30
N SER A 2 -21.06 10.18 -10.27
CA SER A 2 -19.62 10.15 -10.68
C SER A 2 -18.59 10.39 -9.57
N GLY A 3 -19.01 10.73 -8.34
CA GLY A 3 -18.09 11.08 -7.24
C GLY A 3 -17.57 9.90 -6.42
N LEU A 4 -18.37 8.83 -6.30
CA LEU A 4 -18.05 7.71 -5.40
C LEU A 4 -16.98 6.79 -5.99
N ILE A 5 -17.06 6.47 -7.29
CA ILE A 5 -16.10 5.63 -8.00
C ILE A 5 -14.71 6.28 -8.03
N ARG A 6 -14.65 7.62 -8.13
CA ARG A 6 -13.38 8.38 -8.13
C ARG A 6 -12.74 8.48 -6.75
N SER A 7 -13.52 8.45 -5.67
CA SER A 7 -12.99 8.45 -4.30
C SER A 7 -12.48 7.08 -3.87
N VAL A 8 -13.18 6.02 -4.26
CA VAL A 8 -12.79 4.64 -3.99
C VAL A 8 -11.48 4.29 -4.73
N LEU A 9 -11.37 4.66 -6.02
CA LEU A 9 -10.14 4.51 -6.80
C LEU A 9 -8.94 5.27 -6.19
N ASN A 10 -9.20 6.41 -5.55
CA ASN A 10 -8.17 7.21 -4.89
C ASN A 10 -7.61 6.59 -3.59
N VAL A 11 -8.38 5.73 -2.93
CA VAL A 11 -7.90 4.98 -1.74
C VAL A 11 -7.04 3.80 -2.18
N PHE A 12 -7.47 3.05 -3.20
CA PHE A 12 -6.71 1.92 -3.73
C PHE A 12 -5.35 2.34 -4.31
N ILE A 13 -5.30 3.45 -5.06
CA ILE A 13 -4.03 3.99 -5.62
C ILE A 13 -3.08 4.46 -4.50
N ALA A 14 -3.57 4.94 -3.36
CA ALA A 14 -2.68 5.38 -2.28
C ALA A 14 -2.01 4.20 -1.53
N ILE A 15 -2.56 3.00 -1.66
CA ILE A 15 -2.10 1.82 -0.92
C ILE A 15 -1.05 1.04 -1.72
N GLU A 16 -1.21 0.94 -3.05
CA GLU A 16 -0.25 0.21 -3.90
C GLU A 16 0.98 1.04 -4.31
N PHE A 17 0.92 2.37 -4.16
CA PHE A 17 2.01 3.31 -4.52
C PHE A 17 2.56 4.08 -3.30
N GLN A 18 2.57 3.44 -2.13
CA GLN A 18 3.04 4.02 -0.86
C GLN A 18 4.51 4.47 -0.94
N ILE A 19 5.35 3.72 -1.64
CA ILE A 19 6.79 4.00 -1.78
C ILE A 19 6.99 5.28 -2.56
N GLU A 20 6.33 5.40 -3.72
CA GLU A 20 6.42 6.56 -4.61
C GLU A 20 5.81 7.81 -3.96
N HIS A 21 4.72 7.65 -3.21
CA HIS A 21 4.12 8.75 -2.46
C HIS A 21 5.04 9.27 -1.36
N HIS A 22 5.81 8.40 -0.67
CA HIS A 22 6.78 8.84 0.34
C HIS A 22 8.05 9.42 -0.29
N LEU A 23 8.50 8.87 -1.43
CA LEU A 23 9.65 9.41 -2.16
C LEU A 23 9.34 10.77 -2.81
N PHE A 24 8.13 10.94 -3.34
CA PHE A 24 7.71 12.10 -4.12
C PHE A 24 6.33 12.62 -3.65
N PRO A 25 6.23 13.20 -2.44
CA PRO A 25 4.95 13.60 -1.84
C PRO A 25 4.20 14.70 -2.60
N THR A 26 4.91 15.47 -3.45
CA THR A 26 4.33 16.53 -4.27
C THR A 26 3.91 16.06 -5.66
N MET A 27 4.18 14.80 -6.03
CA MET A 27 3.89 14.27 -7.36
C MET A 27 2.38 14.03 -7.56
N PRO A 28 1.79 14.46 -8.70
CA PRO A 28 0.41 14.15 -9.03
C PRO A 28 0.19 12.63 -9.16
N ARG A 29 -0.91 12.11 -8.61
CA ARG A 29 -1.20 10.66 -8.55
C ARG A 29 -1.24 9.95 -9.90
N CYS A 30 -1.63 10.66 -10.95
CA CYS A 30 -1.63 10.14 -12.33
C CYS A 30 -0.23 9.79 -12.85
N ASN A 31 0.83 10.33 -12.24
CA ASN A 31 2.21 10.09 -12.62
C ASN A 31 2.89 9.03 -11.73
N LEU A 32 2.23 8.55 -10.67
CA LEU A 32 2.79 7.55 -9.75
C LEU A 32 3.02 6.21 -10.45
N SER A 33 2.19 5.82 -11.43
CA SER A 33 2.39 4.59 -12.20
C SER A 33 3.67 4.62 -13.03
N THR A 34 3.96 5.75 -13.67
CA THR A 34 5.21 5.97 -14.40
C THR A 34 6.40 6.02 -13.45
N CYS A 35 6.25 6.68 -12.30
CA CYS A 35 7.28 6.76 -11.28
C CYS A 35 7.63 5.38 -10.71
N MET A 36 6.63 4.55 -10.43
CA MET A 36 6.80 3.16 -9.95
C MET A 36 7.66 2.33 -10.90
N LEU A 37 7.47 2.44 -12.22
CA LEU A 37 8.31 1.74 -13.19
C LEU A 37 9.77 2.21 -13.12
N LEU A 38 10.00 3.52 -12.98
CA LEU A 38 11.35 4.09 -12.84
C LEU A 38 12.01 3.68 -11.52
N VAL A 39 11.26 3.68 -10.41
CA VAL A 39 11.76 3.26 -9.09
C VAL A 39 12.09 1.77 -9.10
N LYS A 40 11.25 0.93 -9.72
CA LYS A 40 11.55 -0.50 -9.91
C LYS A 40 12.83 -0.72 -10.67
N GLU A 41 13.03 0.00 -11.76
CA GLU A 41 14.25 -0.12 -12.57
C GLU A 41 15.49 0.34 -11.81
N PHE A 42 15.39 1.47 -11.11
CA PHE A 42 16.44 1.96 -10.22
C PHE A 42 16.77 0.93 -9.13
N CYS A 43 15.77 0.34 -8.50
CA CYS A 43 15.98 -0.72 -7.50
C CYS A 43 16.65 -1.95 -8.11
N ARG A 44 16.28 -2.36 -9.33
CA ARG A 44 16.91 -3.47 -10.06
C ARG A 44 18.38 -3.22 -10.34
N GLU A 45 18.74 -2.01 -10.77
CA GLU A 45 20.13 -1.63 -11.06
C GLU A 45 21.00 -1.55 -9.80
N ASN A 46 20.41 -1.20 -8.66
CA ASN A 46 21.11 -1.03 -7.39
C ASN A 46 21.03 -2.26 -6.48
N ASN A 47 20.51 -3.40 -6.97
CA ASN A 47 20.26 -4.61 -6.17
C ASN A 47 19.42 -4.34 -4.90
N LEU A 48 18.48 -3.40 -4.98
CA LEU A 48 17.57 -3.07 -3.88
C LEU A 48 16.26 -3.87 -4.00
N PRO A 49 15.76 -4.46 -2.91
CA PRO A 49 14.48 -5.13 -2.91
C PRO A 49 13.35 -4.11 -3.04
N TYR A 50 12.58 -4.21 -4.13
CA TYR A 50 11.35 -3.44 -4.31
C TYR A 50 10.15 -4.26 -3.81
N MET A 51 9.72 -4.00 -2.58
CA MET A 51 8.59 -4.70 -1.96
C MET A 51 7.30 -3.90 -2.15
N VAL A 52 6.53 -4.24 -3.18
CA VAL A 52 5.12 -3.84 -3.28
C VAL A 52 4.28 -5.04 -2.92
N ASN A 53 3.63 -4.94 -1.76
CA ASN A 53 2.68 -5.96 -1.33
C ASN A 53 1.44 -5.84 -2.22
N ASN A 54 1.00 -6.97 -2.76
CA ASN A 54 -0.23 -7.03 -3.53
C ASN A 54 -1.40 -6.62 -2.61
N TYR A 55 -2.35 -5.81 -3.07
CA TYR A 55 -3.44 -5.28 -2.24
C TYR A 55 -4.14 -6.35 -1.37
N PHE A 56 -4.40 -7.52 -1.95
CA PHE A 56 -5.05 -8.65 -1.27
C PHE A 56 -4.21 -9.26 -0.16
N GLU A 57 -2.90 -9.33 -0.34
CA GLU A 57 -1.97 -9.87 0.66
C GLU A 57 -1.88 -8.91 1.84
N GLY A 58 -1.77 -7.61 1.58
CA GLY A 58 -1.82 -6.58 2.62
C GLY A 58 -3.14 -6.60 3.41
N TYR A 59 -4.27 -6.78 2.74
CA TYR A 59 -5.57 -6.89 3.40
C TYR A 59 -5.67 -8.14 4.30
N ALA A 60 -5.22 -9.30 3.82
CA ALA A 60 -5.19 -10.54 4.59
C ALA A 60 -4.29 -10.42 5.83
N MET A 61 -3.11 -9.79 5.71
CA MET A 61 -2.22 -9.54 6.85
C MET A 61 -2.86 -8.63 7.90
N ASN A 62 -3.57 -7.57 7.49
CA ASN A 62 -4.27 -6.70 8.41
C ASN A 62 -5.38 -7.42 9.18
N LEU A 63 -6.19 -8.23 8.49
CA LEU A 63 -7.22 -9.06 9.14
C LEU A 63 -6.60 -10.02 10.16
N LYS A 64 -5.51 -10.69 9.80
CA LYS A 64 -4.79 -11.59 10.71
C LYS A 64 -4.22 -10.86 11.92
N GLN A 65 -3.75 -9.63 11.74
CA GLN A 65 -3.24 -8.81 12.84
C GLN A 65 -4.37 -8.39 13.80
N LEU A 66 -5.53 -8.01 13.26
CA LEU A 66 -6.73 -7.75 14.04
C LEU A 66 -7.18 -8.98 14.85
N GLU A 67 -7.17 -10.16 14.24
CA GLU A 67 -7.48 -11.43 14.91
C GLU A 67 -6.49 -11.71 16.07
N ASN A 68 -5.19 -11.55 15.84
CA ASN A 68 -4.17 -11.73 16.88
C ASN A 68 -4.38 -10.78 18.06
N ILE A 69 -4.67 -9.50 17.80
CA ILE A 69 -4.93 -8.51 18.86
C ILE A 69 -6.19 -8.87 19.64
N ALA A 70 -7.25 -9.33 18.96
CA ALA A 70 -8.49 -9.76 19.62
C ALA A 70 -8.24 -10.96 20.55
N HIS A 71 -7.44 -11.94 20.12
CA HIS A 71 -7.05 -13.07 20.96
C HIS A 71 -6.23 -12.65 22.18
N LEU A 72 -5.26 -11.75 22.01
CA LEU A 72 -4.46 -11.21 23.11
C LEU A 72 -5.35 -10.47 24.12
N ALA A 73 -6.22 -9.59 23.66
CA ALA A 73 -7.14 -8.84 24.52
C ALA A 73 -8.11 -9.74 25.30
N HIS A 74 -8.56 -10.85 24.71
CA HIS A 74 -9.36 -11.85 25.43
C HIS A 74 -8.55 -12.64 26.47
N SER A 75 -7.27 -12.93 26.19
CA SER A 75 -6.39 -13.63 27.13
C SER A 75 -5.98 -12.77 28.34
N GLU A 76 -5.89 -11.45 28.18
CA GLU A 76 -5.59 -10.51 29.28
C GLU A 76 -6.82 -10.16 30.14
N ALA A 77 -8.02 -10.35 29.61
CA ALA A 77 -9.28 -10.12 30.31
C ALA A 77 -9.74 -11.32 31.17
N SER A 78 -9.03 -12.44 31.12
CA SER A 78 -9.30 -13.70 31.85
C SER A 78 -8.28 -13.90 32.96
#